data_AF-A0A1H6YNY4-F1
#
_entry.id   AF-A0A1H6YNY4-F1
#
_cell.length_a   1.000
_cell.length_b   1.000
_cell.length_c   1.000
_cell.angle_alpha   90.00
_cell.angle_beta   90.00
_cell.angle_gamma   90.00
#
_symmetry.space_group_name_H-M   'P 1'
#
loop_
_entity.id
_entity.type
_entity.pdbx_description
1 polymer ?
#
loop_
_entity_poly.entity_id
_entity_poly.type
_entity_poly.pdbx_seq_one_letter_code
_entity_poly.pdbx_strand_id
1 'polypeptide(L)'
;MAWLVILHGAYWRDVSPEAFKEHAKRDDWSQLVCETFDASEDICEAEHEGLKILIPRNTVIAAVNLQDREQAKGFALPAPDGDVHR
;
A
#
# COMPACT_ATOMS: atom_id res chain seq x y z
N MET A 1 4.98 -2.72 14.77
CA MET A 1 5.70 -2.62 13.48
C MET A 1 4.82 -1.83 12.54
N ALA A 2 5.31 -1.16 11.49
CA ALA A 2 4.44 -0.33 10.65
C ALA A 2 4.56 -0.72 9.19
N TRP A 3 3.42 -0.86 8.53
CA TRP A 3 3.29 -1.05 7.10
C TRP A 3 2.67 0.20 6.49
N LEU A 4 3.16 0.60 5.32
CA LEU A 4 2.48 1.56 4.46
C LEU A 4 1.83 0.79 3.31
N VAL A 5 0.50 0.83 3.24
CA VAL A 5 -0.29 0.20 2.20
C VAL A 5 -0.90 1.29 1.32
N ILE A 6 -0.68 1.21 0.02
CA ILE A 6 -1.24 2.12 -0.98
C ILE A 6 -2.36 1.37 -1.69
N LEU A 7 -3.54 1.99 -1.71
CA LEU A 7 -4.77 1.42 -2.26
C LEU A 7 -5.29 2.28 -3.41
N HIS A 8 -5.78 1.62 -4.45
CA HIS A 8 -6.55 2.26 -5.50
C HIS A 8 -7.96 2.58 -5.01
N GLY A 9 -8.40 3.83 -5.22
CA GLY A 9 -9.74 4.30 -4.89
C GLY A 9 -9.76 5.30 -3.73
N ALA A 10 -10.33 6.47 -3.98
CA ALA A 10 -10.58 7.47 -2.94
C ALA A 10 -11.68 7.03 -1.95
N TYR A 11 -12.55 6.09 -2.35
CA TYR A 11 -13.68 5.60 -1.54
C TYR A 11 -13.24 4.99 -0.20
N TRP A 12 -12.00 4.54 -0.06
CA TRP A 12 -11.47 4.06 1.22
C TRP A 12 -11.51 5.17 2.29
N ARG A 13 -11.31 6.43 1.89
CA ARG A 13 -11.43 7.59 2.78
C ARG A 13 -12.88 7.86 3.20
N ASP A 14 -13.86 7.46 2.39
CA ASP A 14 -15.27 7.54 2.76
C ASP A 14 -15.67 6.43 3.74
N VAL A 15 -15.02 5.25 3.65
CA VAL A 15 -15.22 4.13 4.59
C VAL A 15 -14.67 4.47 5.97
N SER A 16 -13.45 5.01 6.04
CA SER A 16 -12.86 5.48 7.29
C SER A 16 -11.84 6.59 7.02
N PRO A 17 -12.22 7.87 7.17
CA PRO A 17 -11.28 8.98 6.98
C PRO A 17 -10.22 9.05 8.08
N GLU A 18 -10.42 8.34 9.19
CA GLU A 18 -9.46 8.25 10.28
C GLU A 18 -8.31 7.30 9.91
N ALA A 19 -8.62 6.10 9.41
CA ALA A 19 -7.63 5.10 9.03
C ALA A 19 -6.96 5.38 7.67
N PHE A 20 -7.72 5.88 6.69
CA PHE A 20 -7.24 6.09 5.33
C PHE A 20 -6.97 7.57 5.06
N LYS A 21 -5.80 7.86 4.48
CA LYS A 21 -5.41 9.22 4.07
C LYS A 21 -5.26 9.32 2.56
N GLU A 22 -5.29 10.54 2.04
CA GLU A 22 -4.97 10.78 0.64
C GLU A 22 -3.49 10.48 0.38
N HIS A 23 -3.20 9.86 -0.76
CA HIS A 23 -1.82 9.66 -1.19
C HIS A 23 -1.29 10.88 -1.96
N ALA A 24 -0.08 11.34 -1.62
CA ALA A 24 0.46 12.61 -2.14
C ALA A 24 0.67 12.67 -3.67
N LYS A 25 0.81 11.51 -4.34
CA LYS A 25 1.06 11.45 -5.79
C LYS A 25 -0.21 11.52 -6.63
N ARG A 26 -1.35 11.07 -6.10
CA ARG A 26 -2.59 10.90 -6.86
C ARG A 26 -3.79 10.91 -5.92
N ASP A 27 -4.76 11.77 -6.22
CA ASP A 27 -5.96 12.03 -5.42
C ASP A 27 -6.93 10.83 -5.38
N ASP A 28 -6.94 10.02 -6.43
CA ASP A 28 -7.70 8.77 -6.51
C ASP A 28 -7.09 7.61 -5.69
N TRP A 29 -5.93 7.81 -5.05
CA TRP A 29 -5.28 6.81 -4.21
C TRP A 29 -5.44 7.13 -2.74
N SER A 30 -5.59 6.06 -1.97
CA SER A 30 -5.62 6.10 -0.51
C SER A 30 -4.39 5.42 0.06
N GLN A 31 -3.95 5.87 1.23
CA GLN A 31 -2.88 5.23 1.98
C GLN A 31 -3.39 4.82 3.36
N LEU A 32 -2.96 3.64 3.82
CA LEU A 32 -3.21 3.08 5.14
C LEU A 32 -1.85 2.84 5.81
N VAL A 33 -1.71 3.30 7.05
CA VAL A 33 -0.58 2.94 7.91
C VAL A 33 -1.09 1.98 8.97
N CYS A 34 -0.56 0.76 9.01
CA CYS A 34 -1.12 -0.34 9.82
C CYS A 34 -0.01 -1.12 10.55
N GLU A 35 -0.35 -1.79 11.65
CA GLU A 35 0.61 -2.55 12.44
C GLU A 35 1.08 -3.83 11.72
N THR A 36 0.13 -4.50 11.07
CA THR A 36 0.34 -5.76 10.34
C THR A 36 -0.31 -5.68 8.97
N PHE A 37 0.20 -6.48 8.03
CA PHE A 37 -0.39 -6.63 6.71
C PHE A 37 -0.12 -8.05 6.20
N ASP A 38 -1.18 -8.82 5.98
CA ASP A 38 -1.15 -10.12 5.33
C ASP A 38 -1.76 -10.01 3.94
N ALA A 39 -1.02 -10.51 2.96
CA ALA A 39 -1.36 -10.50 1.55
C ALA A 39 -1.17 -11.90 0.94
N SER A 40 -1.38 -12.95 1.71
CA SER A 40 -1.30 -14.34 1.22
C SER A 40 -2.54 -14.76 0.42
N GLU A 41 -3.70 -14.21 0.76
CA GLU A 41 -5.01 -14.59 0.21
C GLU A 41 -5.58 -13.53 -0.76
N ASP A 42 -6.75 -13.84 -1.34
CA ASP A 42 -7.52 -12.91 -2.20
C ASP A 42 -8.06 -11.69 -1.46
N ILE A 43 -8.21 -11.81 -0.12
CA ILE A 43 -8.52 -10.72 0.78
C ILE A 43 -7.29 -10.50 1.65
N CYS A 44 -6.69 -9.32 1.52
CA CYS A 44 -5.62 -8.89 2.41
C CYS A 44 -6.19 -8.48 3.75
N GLU A 45 -5.46 -8.76 4.83
CA GLU A 45 -5.82 -8.40 6.18
C GLU A 45 -4.82 -7.38 6.72
N ALA A 46 -5.32 -6.26 7.24
CA ALA A 46 -4.49 -5.26 7.90
C ALA A 46 -5.01 -5.04 9.32
N GLU A 47 -4.11 -4.82 10.27
CA GLU A 47 -4.48 -4.38 11.63
C GLU A 47 -4.09 -2.92 11.80
N HIS A 48 -5.03 -2.06 12.19
CA HIS A 48 -4.80 -0.64 12.45
C HIS A 48 -5.45 -0.26 13.78
N GLU A 49 -4.67 0.14 14.77
CA GLU A 49 -5.15 0.54 16.10
C GLU A 49 -6.04 -0.54 16.77
N GLY A 50 -5.71 -1.82 16.55
CA GLY A 50 -6.47 -2.97 17.05
C GLY A 50 -7.74 -3.30 16.26
N LEU A 51 -8.01 -2.59 15.16
CA LEU A 51 -9.07 -2.90 14.22
C LEU A 51 -8.55 -3.75 13.07
N LYS A 52 -9.28 -4.81 12.73
CA LYS A 52 -9.00 -5.64 11.55
C LYS A 52 -9.72 -5.08 10.32
N ILE A 53 -8.96 -4.71 9.31
CA ILE A 53 -9.41 -4.16 8.04
C ILE A 53 -9.22 -5.24 6.95
N LEU A 54 -10.29 -5.53 6.22
CA LEU A 54 -10.29 -6.49 5.11
C LEU A 54 -10.25 -5.73 3.78
N ILE A 55 -9.24 -6.00 2.96
CA ILE A 55 -8.94 -5.25 1.74
C ILE A 55 -8.89 -6.24 0.56
N PRO A 56 -9.75 -6.08 -0.46
CA PRO A 56 -9.64 -6.88 -1.67
C PRO A 56 -8.25 -6.71 -2.32
N ARG A 57 -7.57 -7.82 -2.62
CA ARG A 57 -6.18 -7.81 -3.11
C ARG A 57 -5.99 -6.96 -4.37
N ASN A 58 -6.98 -6.96 -5.26
CA ASN A 58 -6.95 -6.18 -6.51
C ASN A 58 -6.97 -4.65 -6.30
N THR A 59 -7.26 -4.18 -5.09
CA THR A 59 -7.22 -2.75 -4.75
C THR A 59 -5.86 -2.32 -4.21
N VAL A 60 -4.98 -3.26 -3.84
CA VAL A 60 -3.66 -2.96 -3.29
C VAL A 60 -2.69 -2.65 -4.42
N ILE A 61 -2.20 -1.42 -4.46
CA ILE A 61 -1.18 -0.97 -5.41
C ILE A 61 0.21 -1.37 -4.91
N ALA A 62 0.47 -1.14 -3.63
CA ALA A 62 1.74 -1.46 -3.00
C ALA A 62 1.56 -1.67 -1.49
N ALA A 63 2.39 -2.52 -0.90
CA ALA A 63 2.52 -2.65 0.54
C ALA A 63 4.00 -2.67 0.88
N VAL A 64 4.43 -1.73 1.72
CA VAL A 64 5.82 -1.52 2.09
C VAL A 64 5.94 -1.71 3.60
N ASN A 65 6.76 -2.67 4.00
CA ASN A 65 7.15 -2.82 5.38
C ASN A 65 8.15 -1.71 5.73
N LEU A 66 7.82 -0.86 6.71
CA LEU A 66 8.65 0.29 7.11
C LEU A 66 9.76 -0.09 8.10
N GLN A 67 10.13 -1.37 8.17
CA GLN A 67 11.29 -1.82 8.93
C GLN A 67 12.61 -1.21 8.39
N ASP A 68 13.58 -1.17 9.31
CA ASP A 68 14.93 -0.61 9.18
C ASP A 68 15.56 -0.77 7.79
N ARG A 69 16.19 0.32 7.34
CA ARG A 69 16.93 0.46 6.07
C ARG A 69 17.98 -0.63 5.81
N GLU A 70 18.35 -1.42 6.81
CA GLU A 70 19.36 -2.49 6.74
C GLU A 70 18.87 -3.78 6.06
N GLN A 71 17.55 -4.04 5.99
CA GLN A 71 16.99 -5.24 5.34
C GLN A 71 16.26 -4.98 4.02
N ALA A 72 16.19 -3.73 3.57
CA ALA A 72 15.59 -3.38 2.29
C ALA A 72 16.48 -3.81 1.11
N LYS A 73 16.55 -5.12 0.85
CA LYS A 73 16.86 -5.65 -0.48
C LYS A 73 15.68 -5.32 -1.39
N GLY A 74 15.64 -4.06 -1.83
CA GLY A 74 14.65 -3.58 -2.78
C GLY A 74 14.78 -4.35 -4.08
N PHE A 75 13.71 -5.00 -4.51
CA PHE A 75 13.56 -5.42 -5.89
C PHE A 75 13.02 -4.21 -6.67
N ALA A 76 13.91 -3.46 -7.30
CA ALA A 76 13.52 -2.63 -8.43
C ALA A 76 13.45 -3.58 -9.65
N LEU A 77 12.25 -3.80 -10.19
CA LEU A 77 12.16 -4.31 -11.55
C LEU A 77 12.79 -3.23 -12.45
N PRO A 78 13.78 -3.56 -13.29
CA PRO A 78 14.31 -2.60 -14.24
C PRO A 78 13.14 -2.12 -15.10
N ALA A 79 12.94 -0.81 -15.16
CA ALA A 79 12.06 -0.24 -16.15
C ALA A 79 12.56 -0.73 -17.52
N PRO A 80 11.69 -1.25 -18.41
CA PRO A 80 12.11 -1.54 -19.76
C PRO A 80 12.52 -0.21 -20.37
N ASP A 81 13.81 -0.07 -20.69
CA ASP A 81 14.34 1.05 -21.48
C ASP A 81 13.71 0.98 -22.88
N GLY A 82 12.53 1.58 -23.00
CA GLY A 82 11.97 2.05 -24.24
C GLY A 82 12.22 3.55 -24.32
N ASP A 83 13.30 3.95 -25.00
CA ASP A 83 13.11 4.70 -26.24
C ASP A 83 14.43 4.95 -27.00
N VAL A 84 14.37 4.50 -28.24
CA VAL A 84 15.09 4.95 -29.42
C VAL A 84 15.17 6.49 -29.47
N HIS A 85 16.37 7.05 -29.62
CA HIS A 85 16.67 8.16 -30.56
C HIS A 85 18.11 8.70 -30.45
N ARG A 86 19.00 8.26 -31.36
CA ARG A 86 19.70 9.02 -32.41
C ARG A 86 21.01 8.36 -32.81
#